data_AF-A0A382R6S0-F1
#
_entry.id   AF-A0A382R6S0-F1
#
_cell.length_a   1.000
_cell.length_b   1.000
_cell.length_c   1.000
_cell.angle_alpha   90.00
_cell.angle_beta   90.00
_cell.angle_gamma   90.00
#
_symmetry.space_group_name_H-M   'P 1'
#
loop_
_entity.id
_entity.type
_entity.pdbx_description
1 polymer ?
#
loop_
_entity_poly.entity_id
_entity_poly.type
_entity_poly.pdbx_seq_one_letter_code
_entity_poly.pdbx_strand_id
1 'polypeptide(L)'
;MILKNTLTFISGFFFYINTQIRKFYLSSKLYNNKISKIDHKTLEYNSSPNLLDCIIKYEGKKKKIEDFYLNSIWTNEKINEKDYKKLHSFFWLFSLDLKSSNKITQSIILNWIENNQNYNPKNWEIDTLSKRIISWLSNSKLSYENSDQIYKEQFNKNIKKQINHL
;
A
#
# COMPACT_ATOMS: atom_id res chain seq x y z
N MET A 1 -45.19 15.40 3.88
CA MET A 1 -43.93 15.67 3.12
C MET A 1 -42.81 16.22 4.00
N ILE A 2 -43.10 17.08 4.98
CA ILE A 2 -42.11 17.72 5.88
C ILE A 2 -41.36 16.72 6.79
N LEU A 3 -42.03 15.71 7.35
CA LEU A 3 -41.41 14.69 8.21
C LEU A 3 -40.36 13.81 7.52
N LYS A 4 -40.52 13.53 6.22
CA LYS A 4 -39.48 12.81 5.44
C LYS A 4 -38.20 13.63 5.34
N ASN A 5 -38.31 14.96 5.27
CA ASN A 5 -37.19 15.87 5.12
C ASN A 5 -36.43 16.11 6.44
N THR A 6 -37.12 16.01 7.59
CA THR A 6 -36.47 16.08 8.90
C THR A 6 -35.75 14.79 9.24
N LEU A 7 -36.32 13.62 8.90
CA LEU A 7 -35.67 12.32 9.06
C LEU A 7 -34.40 12.19 8.21
N THR A 8 -34.43 12.65 6.95
CA THR A 8 -33.23 12.67 6.09
C THR A 8 -32.14 13.59 6.66
N PHE A 9 -32.51 14.76 7.19
CA PHE A 9 -31.56 15.66 7.84
C PHE A 9 -30.89 15.03 9.07
N ILE A 10 -31.68 14.40 9.96
CA ILE A 10 -31.17 13.69 11.14
C ILE A 10 -30.23 12.55 10.71
N SER A 11 -30.59 11.78 9.70
CA SER A 11 -29.74 10.70 9.18
C SER A 11 -28.41 11.20 8.61
N GLY A 12 -28.43 12.33 7.89
CA GLY A 12 -27.22 12.97 7.35
C GLY A 12 -26.31 13.52 8.46
N PHE A 13 -26.89 14.07 9.52
CA PHE A 13 -26.16 14.53 10.70
C PHE A 13 -25.46 13.37 11.44
N PHE A 14 -26.17 12.27 11.69
CA PHE A 14 -25.58 11.07 12.29
C PHE A 14 -24.48 10.47 11.40
N PHE A 15 -24.69 10.43 10.09
CA PHE A 15 -23.66 10.00 9.14
C PHE A 15 -22.41 10.87 9.26
N TYR A 16 -22.57 12.20 9.26
CA TYR A 16 -21.45 13.12 9.43
C TYR A 16 -20.70 12.87 10.74
N ILE A 17 -21.39 12.81 11.88
CA ILE A 17 -20.77 12.52 13.19
C ILE A 17 -20.00 11.20 13.13
N ASN A 18 -20.63 10.14 12.62
CA ASN A 18 -20.00 8.83 12.53
C ASN A 18 -18.73 8.86 11.66
N THR A 19 -18.73 9.61 10.55
CA THR A 19 -17.52 9.77 9.72
C THR A 19 -16.39 10.48 10.46
N GLN A 20 -16.70 11.48 11.30
CA GLN A 20 -15.68 12.19 12.08
C GLN A 20 -15.11 11.33 13.21
N ILE A 21 -15.97 10.62 13.96
CA ILE A 21 -15.54 9.65 14.98
C ILE A 21 -14.66 8.57 14.34
N ARG A 22 -15.06 8.04 13.17
CA ARG A 22 -14.27 7.05 12.43
C ARG A 22 -12.90 7.60 12.05
N LYS A 23 -12.81 8.83 11.51
CA LYS A 23 -11.52 9.46 11.17
C LYS A 23 -10.62 9.56 12.39
N PHE A 24 -11.15 10.03 13.51
CA PHE A 24 -10.40 10.12 14.76
C PHE A 24 -9.91 8.74 15.25
N TYR A 25 -10.80 7.75 15.27
CA TYR A 25 -10.47 6.37 15.64
C TYR A 25 -9.34 5.81 14.77
N LEU A 26 -9.44 5.93 13.44
CA LEU A 26 -8.43 5.41 12.52
C LEU A 26 -7.07 6.09 12.70
N SER A 27 -7.04 7.39 12.99
CA SER A 27 -5.80 8.11 13.30
C SER A 27 -5.20 7.82 14.68
N SER A 28 -5.91 7.07 15.54
CA SER A 28 -5.48 6.83 16.91
C SER A 28 -4.42 5.74 17.04
N LYS A 29 -3.61 5.82 18.11
CA LYS A 29 -2.66 4.76 18.49
C LYS A 29 -3.37 3.43 18.78
N LEU A 30 -4.61 3.47 19.29
CA LEU A 30 -5.41 2.28 19.56
C LEU A 30 -5.68 1.49 18.27
N TYR A 31 -6.11 2.18 17.22
CA TYR A 31 -6.33 1.55 15.92
C TYR A 31 -5.04 1.03 15.32
N ASN A 32 -3.98 1.86 15.34
CA ASN A 32 -2.67 1.44 14.83
C ASN A 32 -2.15 0.17 15.54
N ASN A 33 -2.35 0.07 16.85
CA ASN A 33 -2.01 -1.13 17.64
C ASN A 33 -2.90 -2.31 17.28
N LYS A 34 -4.21 -2.10 17.04
CA LYS A 34 -5.15 -3.15 16.62
C LYS A 34 -4.68 -3.83 15.34
N ILE A 35 -4.39 -3.06 14.30
CA ILE A 35 -3.96 -3.62 13.00
C ILE A 35 -2.53 -4.17 13.02
N SER A 36 -1.70 -3.77 13.99
CA SER A 36 -0.32 -4.26 14.13
C SER A 36 -0.21 -5.64 14.80
N LYS A 37 -1.32 -6.20 15.30
CA LYS A 37 -1.36 -7.55 15.86
C LYS A 37 -1.33 -8.56 14.71
N ILE A 38 -0.23 -9.29 14.59
CA ILE A 38 0.00 -10.27 13.52
C ILE A 38 0.53 -11.56 14.13
N ASP A 39 0.30 -12.69 13.46
CA ASP A 39 0.94 -13.95 13.80
C ASP A 39 2.37 -14.04 13.21
N HIS A 40 3.16 -15.00 13.69
CA HIS A 40 4.55 -15.20 13.26
C HIS A 40 4.70 -16.00 11.95
N LYS A 41 3.60 -16.38 11.30
CA LYS A 41 3.65 -17.18 10.06
C LYS A 41 4.31 -16.40 8.92
N THR A 42 5.13 -17.03 8.09
CA THR A 42 5.67 -16.38 6.90
C THR A 42 4.64 -16.34 5.78
N LEU A 43 4.72 -15.36 4.88
CA LEU A 43 4.02 -15.44 3.60
C LEU A 43 4.75 -16.49 2.76
N GLU A 44 4.12 -17.65 2.58
CA GLU A 44 4.68 -18.78 1.81
C GLU A 44 4.32 -18.71 0.32
N TYR A 45 3.31 -17.91 -0.04
CA TYR A 45 2.79 -17.85 -1.41
C TYR A 45 3.45 -16.74 -2.22
N ASN A 46 4.10 -17.14 -3.33
CA ASN A 46 4.66 -16.24 -4.34
C ASN A 46 3.90 -16.45 -5.66
N SER A 47 3.09 -15.47 -6.06
CA SER A 47 2.44 -15.49 -7.38
C SER A 47 3.39 -15.01 -8.47
N SER A 48 3.37 -15.65 -9.64
CA SER A 48 4.04 -15.12 -10.83
C SER A 48 3.38 -13.80 -11.27
N PRO A 49 4.14 -12.77 -11.67
CA PRO A 49 3.58 -11.53 -12.22
C PRO A 49 2.63 -11.79 -13.39
N ASN A 50 2.91 -12.82 -14.20
CA ASN A 50 2.14 -13.18 -15.39
C ASN A 50 0.67 -13.54 -15.06
N LEU A 51 0.38 -13.96 -13.82
CA LEU A 51 -0.98 -14.25 -13.38
C LEU A 51 -1.87 -12.99 -13.42
N LEU A 52 -1.26 -11.82 -13.33
CA LEU A 52 -1.96 -10.53 -13.37
C LEU A 52 -1.93 -9.86 -14.74
N ASP A 53 -1.29 -10.44 -15.76
CA ASP A 53 -1.23 -9.84 -17.10
C ASP A 53 -2.64 -9.64 -17.72
N CYS A 54 -3.60 -10.49 -17.34
CA CYS A 54 -5.00 -10.35 -17.73
C CYS A 54 -5.68 -9.10 -17.15
N ILE A 55 -5.19 -8.61 -16.00
CA ILE A 55 -5.74 -7.47 -15.25
C ILE A 55 -4.90 -6.22 -15.51
N ILE A 56 -3.59 -6.38 -15.67
CA ILE A 56 -2.61 -5.29 -15.78
C ILE A 56 -1.92 -5.41 -17.14
N LYS A 57 -2.39 -4.61 -18.10
CA LYS A 57 -1.73 -4.49 -19.40
C LYS A 57 -0.65 -3.42 -19.35
N TYR A 58 0.61 -3.84 -19.30
CA TYR A 58 1.74 -2.93 -19.54
C TYR A 58 2.32 -3.18 -20.93
N GLU A 59 2.01 -2.28 -21.86
CA GLU A 59 2.36 -2.40 -23.28
C GLU A 59 3.71 -1.73 -23.62
N GLY A 60 4.34 -1.06 -22.66
CA GLY A 60 5.61 -0.35 -22.84
C GLY A 60 6.84 -1.25 -22.74
N LYS A 61 8.00 -0.71 -23.14
CA LYS A 61 9.29 -1.33 -22.84
C LYS A 61 9.51 -1.36 -21.33
N LYS A 62 9.86 -2.53 -20.79
CA LYS A 62 10.21 -2.70 -19.37
C LYS A 62 11.47 -1.88 -19.07
N LYS A 63 11.48 -1.22 -17.91
CA LYS A 63 12.59 -0.36 -17.47
C LYS A 63 13.38 -1.03 -16.36
N LYS A 64 14.65 -0.69 -16.23
CA LYS A 64 15.48 -1.13 -15.12
C LYS A 64 15.28 -0.21 -13.92
N ILE A 65 15.26 -0.76 -12.71
CA ILE A 65 15.09 0.06 -11.50
C ILE A 65 16.28 1.01 -11.27
N GLU A 66 17.45 0.60 -11.75
CA GLU A 66 18.71 1.35 -11.74
C GLU A 66 18.62 2.67 -12.49
N ASP A 67 17.71 2.78 -13.47
CA ASP A 67 17.57 3.96 -14.32
C ASP A 67 16.77 5.09 -13.61
N PHE A 68 16.24 4.84 -12.40
CA PHE A 68 15.43 5.79 -11.65
C PHE A 68 16.23 6.45 -10.51
N TYR A 69 16.07 7.77 -10.34
CA TYR A 69 16.62 8.50 -9.19
C TYR A 69 15.67 8.41 -7.99
N LEU A 70 16.08 7.68 -6.95
CA LEU A 70 15.16 7.17 -5.92
C LEU A 70 15.36 7.76 -4.51
N ASN A 71 16.40 8.55 -4.28
CA ASN A 71 16.84 8.94 -2.93
C ASN A 71 15.89 9.91 -2.18
N SER A 72 14.77 10.33 -2.75
CA SER A 72 13.81 11.26 -2.12
C SER A 72 12.37 11.15 -2.64
N ILE A 73 11.98 10.00 -3.19
CA ILE A 73 10.69 9.89 -3.89
C ILE A 73 9.46 10.08 -2.99
N TRP A 74 9.57 9.83 -1.69
CA TRP A 74 8.42 9.85 -0.77
C TRP A 74 8.11 11.21 -0.16
N THR A 75 9.04 12.17 -0.20
CA THR A 75 8.94 13.46 0.49
C THR A 75 8.57 14.62 -0.45
N ASN A 76 8.22 14.35 -1.71
CA ASN A 76 7.86 15.39 -2.66
C ASN A 76 6.50 16.02 -2.33
N GLU A 77 6.51 17.18 -1.66
CA GLU A 77 5.30 17.91 -1.26
C GLU A 77 4.48 18.46 -2.45
N LYS A 78 5.09 18.55 -3.64
CA LYS A 78 4.44 19.11 -4.84
C LYS A 78 3.74 18.07 -5.71
N ILE A 79 3.73 16.80 -5.30
CA ILE A 79 3.04 15.73 -6.05
C ILE A 79 1.52 15.88 -5.93
N ASN A 80 0.83 15.80 -7.06
CA ASN A 80 -0.63 15.82 -7.07
C ASN A 80 -1.20 14.51 -6.47
N GLU A 81 -2.46 14.52 -6.03
CA GLU A 81 -3.07 13.37 -5.36
C GLU A 81 -3.09 12.10 -6.23
N LYS A 82 -3.31 12.24 -7.55
CA LYS A 82 -3.38 11.12 -8.48
C LYS A 82 -2.03 10.41 -8.59
N ASP A 83 -0.96 11.16 -8.77
CA ASP A 83 0.39 10.62 -8.90
C ASP A 83 0.94 10.15 -7.55
N TYR A 84 0.52 10.78 -6.45
CA TYR A 84 0.76 10.28 -5.09
C TYR A 84 0.18 8.86 -4.93
N LYS A 85 -1.10 8.65 -5.26
CA LYS A 85 -1.73 7.32 -5.18
C LYS A 85 -1.04 6.30 -6.08
N LYS A 86 -0.69 6.68 -7.32
CA LYS A 86 0.06 5.79 -8.23
C LYS A 86 1.42 5.39 -7.63
N LEU A 87 2.16 6.36 -7.09
CA LEU A 87 3.46 6.12 -6.48
C LEU A 87 3.34 5.17 -5.27
N HIS A 88 2.41 5.46 -4.36
CA HIS A 88 2.17 4.67 -3.14
C HIS A 88 1.46 3.33 -3.38
N SER A 89 0.88 3.12 -4.56
CA SER A 89 0.29 1.84 -4.96
C SER A 89 1.32 0.81 -5.45
N PHE A 90 2.56 1.24 -5.73
CA PHE A 90 3.63 0.40 -6.27
C PHE A 90 3.32 -0.32 -7.60
N PHE A 91 2.19 -0.06 -8.25
CA PHE A 91 1.84 -0.67 -9.54
C PHE A 91 2.87 -0.43 -10.65
N TRP A 92 3.75 0.57 -10.49
CA TRP A 92 4.90 0.77 -11.36
C TRP A 92 5.92 -0.39 -11.31
N LEU A 93 5.91 -1.27 -10.30
CA LEU A 93 6.72 -2.50 -10.28
C LEU A 93 6.43 -3.39 -11.49
N PHE A 94 5.19 -3.42 -11.98
CA PHE A 94 4.83 -4.15 -13.20
C PHE A 94 5.46 -3.55 -14.46
N SER A 95 6.00 -2.34 -14.41
CA SER A 95 6.76 -1.75 -15.52
C SER A 95 8.25 -2.12 -15.51
N LEU A 96 8.74 -2.77 -14.45
CA LEU A 96 10.14 -3.13 -14.30
C LEU A 96 10.50 -4.42 -15.04
N ASP A 97 11.74 -4.46 -15.53
CA ASP A 97 12.34 -5.70 -16.05
C ASP A 97 12.62 -6.66 -14.87
N LEU A 98 12.37 -7.96 -15.06
CA LEU A 98 12.72 -9.01 -14.10
C LEU A 98 14.23 -9.12 -13.83
N LYS A 99 15.06 -8.53 -14.70
CA LYS A 99 16.51 -8.41 -14.53
C LYS A 99 16.95 -7.18 -13.71
N SER A 100 16.00 -6.37 -13.24
CA SER A 100 16.27 -5.24 -12.34
C SER A 100 16.87 -5.71 -11.02
N SER A 101 17.63 -4.85 -10.35
CA SER A 101 18.23 -5.15 -9.06
C SER A 101 17.18 -5.37 -7.96
N ASN A 102 17.18 -6.58 -7.41
CA ASN A 102 16.46 -6.93 -6.19
C ASN A 102 16.87 -6.01 -5.04
N LYS A 103 18.18 -5.76 -4.87
CA LYS A 103 18.71 -4.96 -3.75
C LYS A 103 18.17 -3.53 -3.76
N ILE A 104 18.12 -2.90 -4.92
CA ILE A 104 17.58 -1.54 -5.07
C ILE A 104 16.06 -1.55 -4.87
N THR A 105 15.35 -2.52 -5.45
CA THR A 105 13.89 -2.62 -5.29
C THR A 105 13.50 -2.83 -3.82
N GLN A 106 14.19 -3.72 -3.13
CA GLN A 106 13.98 -4.03 -1.72
C GLN A 106 14.33 -2.84 -0.83
N SER A 107 15.39 -2.07 -1.12
CA SER A 107 15.73 -0.88 -0.34
C SER A 107 14.68 0.23 -0.47
N ILE A 108 14.09 0.42 -1.66
CA ILE A 108 12.97 1.35 -1.87
C ILE A 108 11.75 0.94 -1.03
N ILE A 109 11.38 -0.34 -1.09
CA ILE A 109 10.24 -0.89 -0.34
C ILE A 109 10.49 -0.76 1.16
N LEU A 110 11.70 -1.09 1.63
CA LEU A 110 12.07 -0.96 3.04
C LEU A 110 11.96 0.50 3.51
N ASN A 111 12.53 1.43 2.74
CA ASN A 111 12.45 2.85 3.06
C ASN A 111 10.99 3.34 3.09
N TRP A 112 10.12 2.82 2.21
CA TRP A 112 8.70 3.09 2.29
C TRP A 112 8.08 2.54 3.58
N ILE A 113 8.37 1.29 3.94
CA ILE A 113 7.85 0.64 5.15
C ILE A 113 8.24 1.44 6.39
N GLU A 114 9.49 1.85 6.50
CA GLU A 114 10.02 2.63 7.63
C GLU A 114 9.33 3.99 7.77
N ASN A 115 9.10 4.67 6.65
CA ASN A 115 8.43 5.98 6.64
C ASN A 115 6.90 5.90 6.78
N ASN A 116 6.29 4.73 6.57
CA ASN A 116 4.84 4.54 6.54
C ASN A 116 4.37 3.45 7.50
N GLN A 117 5.07 3.27 8.62
CA GLN A 117 4.72 2.26 9.64
C GLN A 117 3.34 2.51 10.26
N ASN A 118 2.94 3.77 10.41
CA ASN A 118 1.67 4.14 11.02
C ASN A 118 0.58 4.33 9.96
N TYR A 119 -0.67 4.07 10.34
CA TYR A 119 -1.82 4.37 9.49
C TYR A 119 -1.80 5.86 9.06
N ASN A 120 -1.90 6.08 7.75
CA ASN A 120 -2.06 7.39 7.15
C ASN A 120 -3.22 7.34 6.14
N PRO A 121 -4.29 8.13 6.30
CA PRO A 121 -5.47 8.04 5.45
C PRO A 121 -5.19 8.29 3.96
N LYS A 122 -4.11 9.00 3.61
CA LYS A 122 -3.77 9.30 2.21
C LYS A 122 -3.22 8.08 1.47
N ASN A 123 -2.32 7.30 2.09
CA ASN A 123 -1.67 6.16 1.43
C ASN A 123 -2.11 4.77 1.95
N TRP A 124 -2.95 4.73 2.97
CA TRP A 124 -3.74 3.57 3.42
C TRP A 124 -5.19 3.64 2.91
N GLU A 125 -5.46 4.43 1.88
CA GLU A 125 -6.73 4.37 1.18
C GLU A 125 -6.89 2.99 0.50
N ILE A 126 -8.10 2.41 0.55
CA ILE A 126 -8.36 1.00 0.24
C ILE A 126 -7.88 0.61 -1.17
N ASP A 127 -8.16 1.42 -2.19
CA ASP A 127 -7.70 1.14 -3.56
C ASP A 127 -6.17 1.17 -3.64
N THR A 128 -5.56 2.23 -3.11
CA THR A 128 -4.10 2.40 -3.10
C THR A 128 -3.38 1.27 -2.37
N LEU A 129 -3.87 0.86 -1.20
CA LEU A 129 -3.24 -0.16 -0.38
C LEU A 129 -3.45 -1.58 -0.95
N SER A 130 -4.63 -1.86 -1.51
CA SER A 130 -4.94 -3.16 -2.13
C SER A 130 -4.02 -3.39 -3.32
N LYS A 131 -3.87 -2.36 -4.15
CA LYS A 131 -2.91 -2.34 -5.27
C LYS A 131 -1.48 -2.55 -4.79
N ARG A 132 -1.06 -1.93 -3.69
CA ARG A 132 0.27 -2.14 -3.12
C ARG A 132 0.51 -3.59 -2.70
N ILE A 133 -0.43 -4.21 -1.98
CA ILE A 133 -0.34 -5.63 -1.58
C ILE A 133 -0.21 -6.51 -2.83
N ILE A 134 -1.11 -6.35 -3.81
CA ILE A 134 -1.09 -7.11 -5.06
C ILE A 134 0.26 -6.94 -5.77
N SER A 135 0.71 -5.69 -5.92
CA SER A 135 1.95 -5.39 -6.63
C SER A 135 3.18 -5.98 -5.96
N TRP A 136 3.23 -5.94 -4.63
CA TRP A 136 4.36 -6.50 -3.88
C TRP A 136 4.38 -8.02 -3.96
N LEU A 137 3.24 -8.69 -3.75
CA LEU A 137 3.14 -10.14 -3.78
C LEU A 137 3.37 -10.73 -5.18
N SER A 138 2.87 -10.06 -6.23
CA SER A 138 3.03 -10.53 -7.59
C SER A 138 4.36 -10.19 -8.22
N ASN A 139 5.17 -9.33 -7.60
CA ASN A 139 6.55 -9.09 -8.01
C ASN A 139 7.55 -9.65 -6.98
N SER A 140 7.20 -10.78 -6.32
CA SER A 140 8.00 -11.42 -5.25
C SER A 140 9.47 -11.60 -5.62
N LYS A 141 9.76 -11.92 -6.88
CA LYS A 141 11.14 -12.08 -7.38
C LYS A 141 12.00 -10.83 -7.13
N LEU A 142 11.44 -9.64 -7.31
CA LEU A 142 12.12 -8.37 -7.07
C LEU A 142 11.88 -7.86 -5.64
N SER A 143 10.68 -8.07 -5.08
CA SER A 143 10.24 -7.47 -3.82
C SER A 143 10.53 -8.30 -2.57
N TYR A 144 10.83 -9.60 -2.67
CA TYR A 144 10.88 -10.50 -1.50
C TYR A 144 11.93 -11.61 -1.59
N GLU A 145 12.11 -12.22 -2.77
CA GLU A 145 13.03 -13.33 -2.95
C GLU A 145 14.50 -12.87 -2.86
N ASN A 146 15.35 -13.78 -2.37
CA ASN A 146 16.80 -13.54 -2.17
C ASN A 146 17.15 -12.34 -1.27
N SER A 147 16.19 -11.83 -0.47
CA SER A 147 16.46 -10.84 0.58
C SER A 147 16.92 -11.52 1.87
N ASP A 148 17.51 -10.73 2.78
CA ASP A 148 17.83 -11.17 4.13
C ASP A 148 16.58 -11.38 5.00
N GLN A 149 16.77 -12.06 6.12
CA GLN A 149 15.70 -12.44 7.04
C GLN A 149 15.04 -11.23 7.72
N ILE A 150 15.82 -10.20 8.07
CA ILE A 150 15.32 -8.99 8.75
C ILE A 150 14.36 -8.25 7.82
N TYR A 151 14.73 -8.09 6.55
CA TYR A 151 13.86 -7.52 5.53
C TYR A 151 12.56 -8.31 5.40
N LYS A 152 12.62 -9.65 5.31
CA LYS A 152 11.42 -10.50 5.17
C LYS A 152 10.47 -10.34 6.36
N GLU A 153 11.00 -10.25 7.57
CA GLU A 153 10.20 -10.02 8.77
C GLU A 153 9.48 -8.67 8.73
N GLN A 154 10.18 -7.59 8.35
CA GLN A 154 9.59 -6.26 8.21
C GLN A 154 8.57 -6.20 7.08
N PHE A 155 8.86 -6.81 5.94
CA PHE A 155 7.96 -6.92 4.79
C PHE A 155 6.69 -7.68 5.14
N ASN A 156 6.82 -8.89 5.70
CA ASN A 156 5.69 -9.73 6.11
C ASN A 156 4.84 -9.03 7.16
N LYS A 157 5.48 -8.37 8.14
CA LYS A 157 4.78 -7.59 9.16
C LYS A 157 3.97 -6.45 8.54
N ASN A 158 4.54 -5.75 7.56
CA ASN A 158 3.87 -4.65 6.90
C ASN A 158 2.68 -5.14 6.05
N ILE A 159 2.86 -6.18 5.22
CA ILE A 159 1.76 -6.76 4.41
C ILE A 159 0.61 -7.19 5.31
N LYS A 160 0.87 -7.96 6.38
CA LYS A 160 -0.19 -8.40 7.29
C LYS A 160 -0.90 -7.26 7.98
N LYS A 161 -0.17 -6.22 8.38
CA LYS A 161 -0.76 -5.01 8.96
C LYS A 161 -1.68 -4.31 7.96
N GLN A 162 -1.31 -4.26 6.69
CA GLN A 162 -2.18 -3.72 5.64
C GLN A 162 -3.41 -4.61 5.39
N ILE A 163 -3.26 -5.93 5.40
CA ILE A 163 -4.38 -6.89 5.30
C ILE A 163 -5.35 -6.71 6.47
N ASN A 164 -4.87 -6.52 7.70
CA ASN A 164 -5.72 -6.25 8.86
C ASN A 164 -6.50 -4.92 8.78
N HIS A 165 -6.08 -4.00 7.91
CA HIS A 165 -6.78 -2.74 7.67
C HIS A 165 -7.92 -2.90 6.65
N LEU A 166 -7.76 -3.78 5.66
CA LEU A 166 -8.80 -4.15 4.70
C LEU A 166 -9.99 -4.80 5.40
#